data_AF-A0A1Q8A1K9-F1
#
_entry.id   AF-A0A1Q8A1K9-F1
#
_cell.length_a   1.000
_cell.length_b   1.000
_cell.length_c   1.000
_cell.angle_alpha   90.00
_cell.angle_beta   90.00
_cell.angle_gamma   90.00
#
_symmetry.space_group_name_H-M   'P 1'
#
loop_
_entity.id
_entity.type
_entity.pdbx_description
1 polymer ?
#
loop_
_entity_poly.entity_id
_entity_poly.type
_entity_poly.pdbx_seq_one_letter_code
_entity_poly.pdbx_strand_id
1 'polypeptide(L)'
;MSVNKRLPHVLVLPEDDANRQLANGFQLDPLLDTRRMQILEEAGGWREVLNRFTEDHVPEMDRYANRFMVLLIDFDGREDRLNTVMAAIPDHSKDRVFVLGAWSEPEELRQNLGSYETIGLA
;
A
#
# COMPACT_ATOMS: atom_id res chain seq x y z
N MET A 1 10.00 -13.19 -1.97
CA MET A 1 11.25 -12.83 -2.70
C MET A 1 11.38 -11.31 -2.65
N SER A 2 12.60 -10.77 -2.62
CA SER A 2 12.81 -9.31 -2.64
C SER A 2 12.93 -8.79 -4.07
N VAL A 3 12.33 -7.62 -4.34
CA VAL A 3 12.37 -6.97 -5.66
C VAL A 3 13.75 -6.43 -6.02
N ASN A 4 14.05 -6.34 -7.33
CA ASN A 4 15.28 -5.70 -7.79
C ASN A 4 15.17 -4.17 -7.69
N LYS A 5 15.84 -3.59 -6.69
CA LYS A 5 15.82 -2.15 -6.38
C LYS A 5 16.24 -1.23 -7.54
N ARG A 6 16.96 -1.73 -8.55
CA ARG A 6 17.45 -0.92 -9.69
C ARG A 6 16.47 -0.85 -10.86
N LEU A 7 15.51 -1.77 -10.92
CA LEU A 7 14.47 -1.78 -11.94
C LEU A 7 13.20 -1.10 -11.38
N PRO A 8 12.28 -0.64 -12.25
CA PRO A 8 10.96 -0.21 -11.81
C PRO A 8 10.27 -1.30 -10.98
N HIS A 9 9.93 -0.96 -9.74
CA HIS A 9 9.26 -1.87 -8.80
C HIS A 9 8.31 -1.11 -7.89
N VAL A 10 7.28 -1.82 -7.44
CA VAL A 10 6.24 -1.34 -6.52
C VAL A 10 6.39 -2.06 -5.19
N LEU A 11 6.38 -1.29 -4.11
CA LEU A 11 6.27 -1.83 -2.76
C LEU A 11 4.92 -1.44 -2.17
N VAL A 12 4.27 -2.40 -1.52
CA VAL A 12 2.99 -2.18 -0.83
C VAL A 12 3.24 -2.22 0.67
N LEU A 13 2.93 -1.13 1.37
CA LEU A 13 2.99 -1.03 2.83
C LEU A 13 1.58 -1.09 3.41
N PRO A 14 1.16 -2.24 3.98
CA PRO A 14 -0.16 -2.39 4.58
C PRO A 14 -0.22 -1.84 6.01
N GLU A 15 -1.38 -1.28 6.37
CA GLU A 15 -1.68 -0.86 7.74
C GLU A 15 -1.73 -2.04 8.71
N ASP A 16 -2.49 -3.07 8.39
CA ASP A 16 -2.68 -4.25 9.24
C ASP A 16 -2.56 -5.58 8.46
N ASP A 17 -2.82 -6.70 9.16
CA ASP A 17 -2.78 -8.02 8.54
C ASP A 17 -3.91 -8.25 7.52
N ALA A 18 -5.09 -7.64 7.70
CA ALA A 18 -6.19 -7.77 6.75
C ALA A 18 -5.85 -7.08 5.42
N ASN A 19 -5.31 -5.86 5.47
CA ASN A 19 -4.79 -5.16 4.30
C ASN A 19 -3.65 -5.95 3.64
N ARG A 20 -2.76 -6.56 4.43
CA ARG A 20 -1.68 -7.43 3.93
C ARG A 20 -2.23 -8.64 3.18
N GLN A 21 -3.24 -9.31 3.73
CA GLN A 21 -3.89 -10.45 3.08
C GLN A 21 -4.58 -10.06 1.76
N LEU A 22 -5.24 -8.91 1.71
CA LEU A 22 -5.83 -8.37 0.49
C LEU A 22 -4.76 -8.15 -0.60
N ALA A 23 -3.65 -7.51 -0.23
CA ALA A 23 -2.54 -7.30 -1.16
C ALA A 23 -1.94 -8.64 -1.64
N ASN A 24 -1.81 -9.63 -0.74
CA ASN A 24 -1.32 -10.97 -1.09
C ASN A 24 -2.26 -11.66 -2.08
N GLY A 25 -3.57 -11.53 -1.89
CA GLY A 25 -4.58 -12.02 -2.83
C GLY A 25 -4.43 -11.40 -4.21
N PHE A 26 -4.24 -10.08 -4.28
CA PHE A 26 -3.99 -9.37 -5.55
C PHE A 26 -2.75 -9.91 -6.26
N GLN A 27 -1.66 -10.21 -5.53
CA GLN A 27 -0.44 -10.76 -6.10
C GLN A 27 -0.61 -12.16 -6.74
N LEU A 28 -1.71 -12.88 -6.46
CA LEU A 28 -2.00 -14.18 -7.08
C LEU A 28 -2.53 -14.07 -8.51
N ASP A 29 -2.87 -12.87 -9.00
CA ASP A 29 -3.31 -12.67 -10.38
C ASP A 29 -2.19 -13.08 -11.36
N PRO A 30 -2.43 -14.06 -12.25
CA PRO A 30 -1.44 -14.53 -13.22
C PRO A 30 -1.00 -13.48 -14.24
N LEU A 31 -1.73 -12.36 -14.38
CA LEU A 31 -1.37 -11.25 -15.25
C LEU A 31 -0.30 -10.32 -14.63
N LEU A 32 -0.02 -10.45 -13.33
CA LEU A 32 0.93 -9.59 -12.63
C LEU A 32 2.37 -10.14 -12.68
N ASP A 33 3.31 -9.24 -12.99
CA ASP A 33 4.74 -9.52 -12.80
C ASP A 33 5.11 -9.42 -11.31
N THR A 34 4.88 -10.51 -10.59
CA THR A 34 5.16 -10.66 -9.16
C THR A 34 6.62 -10.42 -8.78
N ARG A 35 7.56 -10.33 -9.75
CA ARG A 35 8.97 -10.01 -9.48
C ARG A 35 9.23 -8.52 -9.33
N ARG A 36 8.27 -7.68 -9.74
CA ARG A 36 8.31 -6.21 -9.64
C ARG A 36 7.43 -5.67 -8.52
N MET A 37 6.69 -6.52 -7.84
CA MET A 37 5.84 -6.16 -6.71
C MET A 37 6.31 -6.89 -5.46
N GLN A 38 6.42 -6.16 -4.35
CA GLN A 38 6.66 -6.77 -3.05
C GLN A 38 5.73 -6.16 -2.02
N ILE A 39 5.04 -7.04 -1.29
CA ILE A 39 4.22 -6.68 -0.15
C ILE A 39 5.12 -6.70 1.08
N LEU A 40 5.10 -5.62 1.85
CA LEU A 40 5.86 -5.46 3.08
C LEU A 40 5.09 -6.02 4.27
N GLU A 41 5.79 -6.15 5.39
CA GLU A 41 5.15 -6.44 6.68
C GLU A 41 4.23 -5.28 7.06
N GLU A 42 3.14 -5.60 7.74
CA GLU A 42 2.18 -4.65 8.26
C GLU A 42 2.84 -3.67 9.22
N ALA A 43 2.38 -2.42 9.16
CA ALA A 43 2.85 -1.38 10.05
C ALA A 43 2.30 -1.55 11.47
N GLY A 44 1.05 -2.02 11.61
CA GLY A 44 0.33 -2.07 12.89
C GLY A 44 -0.48 -0.80 13.17
N GLY A 45 -0.97 -0.13 12.12
CA GLY A 45 -1.80 1.08 12.22
C GLY A 45 -1.34 2.21 11.29
N TRP A 46 -2.27 3.06 10.81
CA TRP A 46 -2.00 4.10 9.83
C TRP A 46 -0.92 5.12 10.25
N ARG A 47 -0.81 5.44 11.55
CA ARG A 47 0.26 6.31 12.06
C ARG A 47 1.63 5.67 11.90
N GLU A 48 1.71 4.37 12.12
CA GLU A 48 2.94 3.62 11.97
C GLU A 48 3.29 3.43 10.49
N VAL A 49 2.28 3.31 9.62
CA VAL A 49 2.49 3.37 8.15
C VAL A 49 3.21 4.66 7.78
N LEU A 50 2.76 5.80 8.31
CA LEU A 50 3.39 7.10 8.05
C LEU A 50 4.81 7.22 8.61
N ASN A 51 5.04 6.73 9.83
CA ASN A 51 6.37 6.72 10.44
C ASN A 51 7.34 5.92 9.57
N ARG A 52 7.03 4.65 9.28
CA ARG A 52 7.87 3.78 8.44
C ARG A 52 8.04 4.32 7.03
N PHE A 53 6.98 4.88 6.44
CA PHE A 53 7.06 5.50 5.13
C PHE A 53 8.06 6.66 5.14
N THR A 54 7.97 7.57 6.10
CA THR A 54 8.79 8.77 6.16
C THR A 54 10.24 8.47 6.56
N GLU A 55 10.44 7.58 7.53
CA GLU A 55 11.76 7.28 8.08
C GLU A 55 12.55 6.28 7.22
N ASP A 56 11.90 5.22 6.72
CA ASP A 56 12.59 4.14 6.00
C ASP A 56 12.43 4.21 4.48
N HIS A 57 11.26 4.64 4.00
CA HIS A 57 10.95 4.52 2.57
C HIS A 57 11.26 5.78 1.77
N VAL A 58 10.98 6.98 2.30
CA VAL A 58 11.33 8.25 1.62
C VAL A 58 12.84 8.32 1.29
N PRO A 59 13.78 8.06 2.23
CA PRO A 59 15.20 8.12 1.91
C PRO A 59 15.63 7.10 0.84
N GLU A 60 15.00 5.92 0.83
CA GLU A 60 15.27 4.93 -0.21
C GLU A 60 14.63 5.29 -1.55
N MET A 61 13.49 5.99 -1.57
CA MET A 61 12.89 6.53 -2.80
C MET A 61 13.73 7.64 -3.41
N ASP A 62 14.42 8.43 -2.59
CA ASP A 62 15.40 9.42 -3.06
C ASP A 62 16.62 8.72 -3.68
N ARG A 63 17.05 7.61 -3.09
CA ARG A 63 18.16 6.80 -3.60
C ARG A 63 17.81 6.04 -4.88
N TYR A 64 16.56 5.57 -5.00
CA TYR A 64 16.09 4.73 -6.10
C TYR A 64 14.92 5.40 -6.82
N ALA A 65 15.23 6.17 -7.87
CA ALA A 65 14.23 6.94 -8.62
C ALA A 65 13.05 6.10 -9.16
N ASN A 66 13.31 4.83 -9.49
CA ASN A 66 12.33 3.89 -10.05
C ASN A 66 11.56 3.08 -8.98
N ARG A 67 11.61 3.50 -7.71
CA ARG A 67 10.85 2.89 -6.62
C ARG A 67 9.50 3.58 -6.49
N PHE A 68 8.44 2.80 -6.55
CA PHE A 68 7.07 3.23 -6.31
C PHE A 68 6.55 2.65 -5.00
N MET A 69 5.75 3.42 -4.28
CA MET A 69 5.15 3.02 -3.02
C MET A 69 3.63 3.04 -3.13
N VAL A 70 2.99 2.01 -2.59
CA VAL A 70 1.56 1.96 -2.34
C VAL A 70 1.36 1.90 -0.83
N LEU A 71 0.71 2.90 -0.26
CA LEU A 71 0.31 2.91 1.15
C LEU A 71 -1.14 2.39 1.21
N LEU A 72 -1.35 1.23 1.84
CA LEU A 72 -2.66 0.62 1.97
C LEU A 72 -3.19 0.85 3.39
N ILE A 73 -4.09 1.84 3.54
CA ILE A 73 -4.54 2.42 4.80
C ILE A 73 -6.07 2.42 4.86
N ASP A 74 -6.67 2.07 5.99
CA ASP A 74 -8.12 2.17 6.18
C ASP A 74 -8.51 3.58 6.64
N PHE A 75 -9.38 4.23 5.85
CA PHE A 75 -9.78 5.62 6.13
C PHE A 75 -10.94 5.70 7.12
N ASP A 76 -11.74 4.65 7.30
CA ASP A 76 -12.88 4.60 8.23
C ASP A 76 -13.85 5.81 8.07
N GLY A 77 -14.09 6.28 6.85
CA GLY A 77 -14.92 7.46 6.56
C GLY A 77 -14.32 8.79 7.04
N ARG A 78 -13.04 8.82 7.41
CA ARG A 78 -12.35 10.00 7.96
C ARG A 78 -11.44 10.66 6.94
N GLU A 79 -11.94 11.73 6.32
CA GLU A 79 -11.20 12.56 5.37
C GLU A 79 -9.94 13.20 5.98
N ASP A 80 -9.93 13.47 7.29
CA ASP A 80 -8.76 13.98 8.00
C ASP A 80 -7.56 13.02 7.96
N ARG A 81 -7.81 11.69 7.93
CA ARG A 81 -6.74 10.70 7.77
C ARG A 81 -6.09 10.82 6.40
N LEU A 82 -6.89 10.85 5.34
CA LEU A 82 -6.38 10.99 3.97
C LEU A 82 -5.57 12.29 3.82
N ASN A 83 -6.10 13.41 4.31
CA ASN A 83 -5.40 14.70 4.28
C ASN A 83 -4.06 14.64 5.03
N THR A 84 -4.04 13.99 6.20
CA THR A 84 -2.80 13.83 6.99
C THR A 84 -1.76 12.99 6.24
N VAL A 85 -2.18 11.88 5.63
CA VAL A 85 -1.29 11.02 4.85
C VAL A 85 -0.73 11.77 3.65
N MET A 86 -1.60 12.45 2.88
CA MET A 86 -1.19 13.22 1.70
C MET A 86 -0.25 14.38 2.05
N ALA A 87 -0.43 15.00 3.22
CA ALA A 87 0.44 16.07 3.71
C ALA A 87 1.82 15.56 4.16
N ALA A 88 1.92 14.30 4.60
CA ALA A 88 3.19 13.68 5.00
C ALA A 88 4.07 13.28 3.80
N ILE A 89 3.49 13.15 2.60
CA ILE A 89 4.22 12.78 1.39
C ILE A 89 5.02 13.99 0.87
N PRO A 90 6.36 13.89 0.78
CA PRO A 90 7.18 14.98 0.23
C PRO A 90 6.82 15.29 -1.23
N ASP A 91 6.83 16.57 -1.60
CA ASP A 91 6.42 17.02 -2.94
C ASP A 91 7.17 16.32 -4.08
N HIS A 92 8.47 16.10 -3.93
CA HIS A 92 9.32 15.44 -4.93
C HIS A 92 9.02 13.93 -5.11
N SER A 93 8.23 13.34 -4.21
CA SER A 93 7.89 11.91 -4.21
C SER A 93 6.41 11.67 -4.51
N LYS A 94 5.57 12.71 -4.60
CA LYS A 94 4.12 12.58 -4.85
C LYS A 94 3.76 11.78 -6.10
N ASP A 95 4.51 11.95 -7.20
CA ASP A 95 4.26 11.23 -8.45
C ASP A 95 4.57 9.72 -8.37
N ARG A 96 5.15 9.25 -7.26
CA ARG A 96 5.62 7.88 -7.06
C ARG A 96 4.99 7.20 -5.85
N VAL A 97 4.09 7.88 -5.14
CA VAL A 97 3.38 7.35 -3.98
C VAL A 97 1.89 7.32 -4.27
N PHE A 98 1.31 6.14 -4.13
CA PHE A 98 -0.12 5.92 -4.27
C PHE A 98 -0.69 5.59 -2.90
N VAL A 99 -1.76 6.27 -2.49
CA VAL A 99 -2.47 5.95 -1.26
C VAL A 99 -3.77 5.26 -1.65
N LEU A 100 -3.94 4.02 -1.20
CA LEU A 100 -5.12 3.21 -1.43
C LEU A 100 -5.73 2.84 -0.09
N GLY A 101 -7.06 2.77 -0.04
CA GLY A 101 -7.75 2.53 1.21
C GLY A 101 -9.25 2.43 1.01
N ALA A 102 -9.90 1.62 1.83
CA ALA A 102 -11.35 1.60 1.86
C ALA A 102 -11.85 2.92 2.49
N TRP A 103 -12.66 3.67 1.73
CA TRP A 103 -13.26 4.91 2.24
C TRP A 103 -14.38 4.62 3.25
N SER A 104 -15.16 3.56 3.03
CA SER A 104 -16.13 2.98 3.98
C SER A 104 -15.59 1.66 4.54
N GLU A 105 -16.13 1.20 5.68
CA GLU A 105 -15.68 -0.04 6.36
C GLU A 105 -15.58 -1.23 5.38
N PRO A 106 -14.49 -2.02 5.40
CA PRO A 106 -14.31 -3.20 4.55
C PRO A 106 -15.44 -4.25 4.68
N GLU A 107 -16.26 -4.16 5.73
CA GLU A 107 -17.41 -5.03 6.00
C GLU A 107 -18.56 -4.83 5.00
N GLU A 108 -18.75 -3.62 4.43
CA GLU A 108 -19.74 -3.39 3.35
C GLU A 108 -19.30 -4.02 2.01
N LEU A 109 -17.99 -4.04 1.74
CA LEU A 109 -17.38 -4.72 0.59
C LEU A 109 -17.57 -6.24 0.71
N ARG A 110 -17.39 -6.79 1.93
CA ARG A 110 -17.54 -8.23 2.20
C ARG A 110 -18.97 -8.74 1.98
N GLN A 111 -19.99 -7.92 2.28
CA GLN A 111 -21.39 -8.29 2.05
C GLN A 111 -21.76 -8.41 0.57
N ASN A 112 -21.05 -7.70 -0.33
CA ASN A 112 -21.37 -7.68 -1.75
C ASN A 112 -20.45 -8.53 -2.64
N LEU A 113 -19.19 -8.79 -2.22
CA LEU A 113 -18.15 -9.32 -3.12
C LEU A 113 -17.42 -10.59 -2.63
N GLY A 114 -17.68 -11.09 -1.43
CA GLY A 114 -17.12 -12.36 -0.93
C GLY A 114 -15.87 -12.22 -0.04
N SER A 115 -14.94 -13.18 -0.08
CA SER A 115 -13.72 -13.15 0.75
C SER A 115 -12.72 -12.09 0.26
N TYR A 116 -11.85 -11.59 1.15
CA TYR A 116 -10.84 -10.58 0.79
C TYR A 116 -9.89 -11.03 -0.33
N GLU A 117 -9.55 -12.33 -0.37
CA GLU A 117 -8.78 -12.92 -1.49
C GLU A 117 -9.55 -12.89 -2.81
N THR A 118 -10.88 -13.04 -2.79
CA THR A 118 -11.73 -13.00 -4.00
C THR A 118 -11.87 -11.56 -4.51
N ILE A 119 -11.98 -10.59 -3.61
CA ILE A 119 -12.01 -9.16 -3.96
C ILE A 119 -10.70 -8.73 -4.62
N GLY A 120 -9.56 -9.25 -4.15
CA GLY A 120 -8.26 -8.98 -4.75
C GLY A 120 -8.09 -9.57 -6.16
N LEU A 121 -8.91 -10.52 -6.59
CA LEU A 121 -8.85 -11.17 -7.91
C LEU A 121 -9.79 -10.55 -8.95
N ALA A 122 -10.68 -9.64 -8.56
CA ALA A 122 -11.77 -9.11 -9.40
C ALA A 122 -11.39 -7.84 -10.18
#